data_AF-A0A4Q3UZL7-F1
#
_entry.id   AF-A0A4Q3UZL7-F1
#
_cell.length_a   1.000
_cell.length_b   1.000
_cell.length_c   1.000
_cell.angle_alpha   90.00
_cell.angle_beta   90.00
_cell.angle_gamma   90.00
#
_symmetry.space_group_name_H-M   'P 1'
#
loop_
_entity.id
_entity.type
_entity.pdbx_description
1 polymer ?
#
loop_
_entity_poly.entity_id
_entity_poly.type
_entity_poly.pdbx_seq_one_letter_code
_entity_poly.pdbx_strand_id
1 'polypeptide(L)'
;MPQYADFERCSVCKDQLHFLEYTYTIDQFGAPLCNPCAKARLKKATPYEKKLHAALRREKMNALLQYTDGHKTVDIAIKDALLYIEVDGPYHQSLEQQITDSLRDLYSRKAGFETIRIPNSRVRNSIADTVRQIKSLHDKKRSARNRNNGLQSLF
;
A
#
# COMPACT_ATOMS: atom_id res chain seq x y z
N MET A 1 3.80 36.52 12.18
CA MET A 1 4.47 35.67 11.18
C MET A 1 4.60 34.29 11.80
N PRO A 2 3.98 33.21 11.28
CA PRO A 2 4.05 31.93 11.97
C PRO A 2 5.45 31.34 11.78
N GLN A 3 6.11 30.99 12.89
CA GLN A 3 7.35 30.24 12.91
C GLN A 3 7.07 28.80 12.46
N TYR A 4 7.21 28.53 11.17
CA TYR A 4 7.13 27.18 10.61
C TYR A 4 8.49 26.49 10.76
N ALA A 5 8.68 25.70 11.82
CA ALA A 5 9.80 24.77 11.87
C ALA A 5 9.55 23.60 12.84
N ASP A 6 8.39 22.95 12.74
CA ASP A 6 8.29 21.57 13.22
C ASP A 6 9.02 20.69 12.20
N PHE A 7 10.32 20.49 12.42
CA PHE A 7 11.13 19.60 11.61
C PHE A 7 10.74 18.15 11.91
N GLU A 8 9.90 17.59 11.05
CA GLU A 8 9.59 16.17 11.08
C GLU A 8 10.82 15.34 10.68
N ARG A 9 11.00 14.18 11.32
CA ARG A 9 12.21 13.35 11.13
C ARG A 9 11.91 12.11 10.32
N CYS A 10 12.87 11.70 9.50
CA CYS A 10 12.86 10.41 8.84
C CYS A 10 12.71 9.30 9.89
N SER A 11 11.73 8.43 9.71
CA SER A 11 11.47 7.31 10.62
C SER A 11 12.64 6.33 10.73
N VAL A 12 13.51 6.29 9.71
CA VAL A 12 14.66 5.38 9.61
C VAL A 12 15.95 6.03 10.12
N CYS A 13 16.50 7.04 9.42
CA CYS A 13 17.80 7.62 9.76
C CYS A 13 17.72 8.82 10.72
N LYS A 14 16.51 9.30 11.04
CA LYS A 14 16.26 10.46 11.92
C LYS A 14 16.70 11.83 11.39
N ASP A 15 17.15 11.91 10.14
CA ASP A 15 17.41 13.17 9.43
C ASP A 15 16.16 14.04 9.38
N GLN A 16 16.37 15.36 9.42
CA GLN A 16 15.29 16.33 9.26
C GLN A 16 14.72 16.28 7.84
N LEU A 17 13.39 16.31 7.75
CA LEU A 17 12.66 16.38 6.50
C LEU A 17 12.10 17.79 6.32
N HIS A 18 12.17 18.28 5.09
CA HIS A 18 11.39 19.44 4.71
C HIS A 18 9.90 19.07 4.70
N PHE A 19 9.00 20.01 5.03
CA PHE A 19 7.55 19.76 5.10
C PHE A 19 6.98 19.09 3.83
N LEU A 20 7.43 19.50 2.65
CA LEU A 20 7.01 18.88 1.39
C LEU A 20 7.50 17.42 1.24
N GLU A 21 8.70 17.11 1.73
CA GLU A 21 9.22 15.73 1.72
C GLU A 21 8.48 14.86 2.73
N TYR A 22 8.19 15.40 3.92
CA TYR A 22 7.37 14.74 4.92
C TYR A 22 5.98 14.41 4.38
N THR A 23 5.24 15.40 3.89
CA THR A 23 3.87 15.20 3.38
C THR A 23 3.83 14.24 2.20
N TYR A 24 4.76 14.36 1.25
CA TYR A 24 4.89 13.44 0.12
C TYR A 24 5.14 12.00 0.58
N THR A 25 6.09 11.79 1.49
CA THR A 25 6.46 10.42 1.90
C THR A 25 5.43 9.77 2.80
N ILE A 26 4.73 10.54 3.63
CA ILE A 26 3.55 10.06 4.35
C ILE A 26 2.48 9.58 3.36
N ASP A 27 2.17 10.36 2.32
CA ASP A 27 1.14 9.95 1.36
C ASP A 27 1.55 8.70 0.56
N GLN A 28 2.80 8.66 0.08
CA GLN A 28 3.29 7.62 -0.83
C GLN A 28 3.73 6.33 -0.12
N PHE A 29 4.24 6.43 1.11
CA PHE A 29 4.81 5.29 1.84
C PHE A 29 4.13 5.02 3.19
N GLY A 30 3.25 5.90 3.65
CA GLY A 30 2.66 5.80 4.99
C GLY A 30 3.64 6.07 6.12
N ALA A 31 4.83 6.59 5.81
CA ALA A 31 5.87 6.87 6.79
C ALA A 31 6.73 8.06 6.36
N PRO A 32 7.24 8.86 7.32
CA PRO A 32 8.16 9.93 7.00
C PRO A 32 9.51 9.32 6.62
N LEU A 33 9.96 9.58 5.40
CA LEU A 33 11.21 9.04 4.86
C LEU A 33 11.99 10.14 4.15
N CYS A 34 13.30 10.18 4.36
CA CYS A 34 14.18 10.96 3.48
C CYS A 34 14.34 10.23 2.14
N ASN A 35 14.69 10.96 1.09
CA ASN A 35 14.87 10.41 -0.26
C ASN A 35 15.79 9.15 -0.30
N PRO A 36 16.95 9.10 0.38
CA PRO A 36 17.75 7.86 0.46
C PRO A 36 17.00 6.67 1.06
N CYS A 37 16.28 6.86 2.18
CA CYS A 37 15.53 5.79 2.84
C CYS A 37 14.30 5.35 2.03
N ALA A 38 13.60 6.28 1.38
CA ALA A 38 12.52 5.96 0.44
C ALA A 38 13.02 5.12 -0.74
N LYS A 39 14.15 5.51 -1.35
CA LYS A 39 14.81 4.72 -2.40
C LYS A 39 15.23 3.34 -1.90
N ALA A 40 15.82 3.26 -0.71
CA ALA A 40 16.23 1.99 -0.11
C ALA A 40 15.03 1.05 0.13
N ARG A 41 13.88 1.60 0.56
CA ARG A 41 12.63 0.83 0.70
C ARG A 41 12.15 0.31 -0.66
N LEU A 42 12.08 1.16 -1.68
CA LEU A 42 11.69 0.76 -3.05
C LEU A 42 12.65 -0.27 -3.68
N LYS A 43 13.93 -0.27 -3.29
CA LYS A 43 14.91 -1.28 -3.75
C LYS A 43 14.57 -2.68 -3.25
N LYS A 44 13.91 -2.82 -2.09
CA LYS A 44 13.51 -4.12 -1.52
C LYS A 44 12.40 -4.80 -2.32
N ALA A 45 11.58 -4.03 -3.03
CA ALA A 45 10.48 -4.58 -3.82
C ALA A 45 10.98 -5.53 -4.91
N THR A 46 10.35 -6.71 -5.01
CA THR A 46 10.72 -7.72 -5.99
C THR A 46 10.40 -7.24 -7.43
N PRO A 47 11.00 -7.88 -8.46
CA PRO A 47 10.65 -7.59 -9.84
C PRO A 47 9.16 -7.81 -10.16
N TYR A 48 8.51 -8.77 -9.48
CA TYR A 48 7.08 -9.06 -9.69
C TYR A 48 6.19 -7.97 -9.09
N GLU A 49 6.50 -7.48 -7.89
CA GLU A 49 5.82 -6.33 -7.29
C GLU A 49 5.93 -5.09 -8.19
N LYS A 50 7.15 -4.76 -8.63
CA LYS A 50 7.39 -3.61 -9.53
C LYS A 50 6.62 -3.75 -10.84
N LYS A 51 6.60 -4.95 -11.43
CA LYS A 51 5.87 -5.23 -12.67
C LYS A 51 4.36 -5.07 -12.48
N LEU A 52 3.80 -5.61 -11.39
CA LEU A 52 2.38 -5.47 -11.08
C LEU A 52 2.02 -4.01 -10.80
N HIS A 53 2.79 -3.32 -9.95
CA HIS A 53 2.62 -1.90 -9.63
C HIS A 53 2.57 -1.03 -10.89
N ALA A 54 3.55 -1.15 -11.78
CA ALA A 54 3.57 -0.40 -13.03
C ALA A 54 2.35 -0.70 -13.91
N ALA A 55 1.88 -1.95 -13.95
CA ALA A 55 0.70 -2.32 -14.71
C ALA A 55 -0.59 -1.73 -14.12
N LEU A 56 -0.73 -1.71 -12.79
CA LEU A 56 -1.86 -1.08 -12.11
C LEU A 56 -1.89 0.44 -12.32
N ARG A 57 -0.72 1.10 -12.27
CA ARG A 57 -0.60 2.55 -12.53
C ARG A 57 -1.03 2.92 -13.95
N ARG A 58 -0.74 2.08 -14.96
CA ARG A 58 -1.20 2.28 -16.35
C ARG A 58 -2.73 2.27 -16.47
N GLU A 59 -3.41 1.52 -15.61
CA GLU A 59 -4.87 1.50 -15.49
C GLU A 59 -5.44 2.63 -14.63
N LYS A 60 -4.63 3.63 -14.27
CA LYS A 60 -5.01 4.81 -13.46
C LYS A 60 -5.46 4.48 -12.03
N MET A 61 -5.12 3.30 -11.51
CA MET A 61 -5.28 3.01 -10.08
C MET A 61 -4.16 3.69 -9.30
N ASN A 62 -4.49 4.33 -8.16
CA ASN A 62 -3.50 4.97 -7.30
C ASN A 62 -2.76 3.93 -6.44
N ALA A 63 -2.00 3.06 -7.11
CA ALA A 63 -1.21 2.02 -6.49
C ALA A 63 0.07 2.61 -5.88
N LEU A 64 0.30 2.35 -4.59
CA LEU A 64 1.45 2.79 -3.80
C LEU A 64 2.31 1.56 -3.50
N LEU A 65 3.60 1.61 -3.82
CA LEU A 65 4.52 0.47 -3.68
C LEU A 65 5.23 0.53 -2.32
N GLN A 66 5.28 -0.61 -1.60
CA GLN A 66 5.93 -0.74 -0.30
C GLN A 66 5.36 0.25 0.73
N TYR A 67 4.04 0.29 0.84
CA TYR A 67 3.30 1.19 1.73
C TYR A 67 3.18 0.58 3.13
N THR A 68 3.39 1.36 4.19
CA THR A 68 3.12 0.91 5.56
C THR A 68 1.84 1.50 6.12
N ASP A 69 1.04 0.69 6.81
CA ASP A 69 -0.12 1.15 7.56
C ASP A 69 0.21 1.50 9.02
N GLY A 70 1.51 1.48 9.38
CA GLY A 70 2.00 1.66 10.74
C GLY A 70 2.19 0.34 11.49
N HIS A 71 1.57 -0.76 11.06
CA HIS A 71 1.70 -2.09 11.66
C HIS A 71 2.46 -3.07 10.78
N LYS A 72 2.26 -2.99 9.46
CA LYS A 72 2.99 -3.76 8.45
C LYS A 72 3.27 -2.93 7.20
N THR A 73 4.30 -3.31 6.47
CA THR A 73 4.51 -2.86 5.10
C THR A 73 3.87 -3.88 4.17
N VAL A 74 2.96 -3.43 3.31
CA VAL A 74 2.35 -4.24 2.24
C VAL A 74 3.06 -3.97 0.93
N ASP A 75 3.07 -4.94 0.03
CA ASP A 75 3.74 -4.78 -1.26
C ASP A 75 3.10 -3.67 -2.09
N ILE A 76 1.77 -3.66 -2.23
CA ILE A 76 1.04 -2.61 -2.96
C ILE A 76 -0.23 -2.21 -2.20
N ALA A 77 -0.44 -0.91 -2.00
CA ALA A 77 -1.66 -0.35 -1.45
C ALA A 77 -2.46 0.47 -2.49
N ILE A 78 -3.79 0.34 -2.46
CA ILE A 78 -4.74 1.15 -3.24
C ILE A 78 -5.77 1.72 -2.25
N LYS A 79 -5.47 2.92 -1.72
CA LYS A 79 -6.17 3.49 -0.55
C LYS A 79 -7.63 3.87 -0.82
N ASP A 80 -7.94 4.34 -2.02
CA ASP A 80 -9.29 4.74 -2.41
C ASP A 80 -10.25 3.54 -2.52
N ALA A 81 -9.72 2.35 -2.82
CA ALA A 81 -10.46 1.09 -2.79
C ALA A 81 -10.34 0.30 -1.48
N LEU A 82 -9.60 0.79 -0.47
CA LEU A 82 -9.26 0.05 0.75
C LEU A 82 -8.75 -1.37 0.42
N LEU A 83 -7.77 -1.45 -0.48
CA LEU A 83 -7.23 -2.71 -0.98
C LEU A 83 -5.72 -2.76 -0.78
N TYR A 84 -5.24 -3.83 -0.17
CA TYR A 84 -3.84 -4.23 -0.13
C TYR A 84 -3.63 -5.46 -1.00
N ILE A 85 -2.46 -5.52 -1.63
CA ILE A 85 -2.05 -6.60 -2.52
C ILE A 85 -0.66 -7.05 -2.08
N GLU A 86 -0.52 -8.33 -1.76
CA GLU A 86 0.76 -8.98 -1.50
C GLU A 86 1.12 -9.86 -2.72
N VAL A 87 2.36 -9.78 -3.20
CA VAL A 87 2.82 -10.49 -4.40
C VAL A 87 3.67 -11.68 -3.97
N ASP A 88 2.99 -12.76 -3.64
CA ASP A 88 3.61 -13.92 -2.99
C ASP A 88 4.33 -14.87 -3.97
N GLY A 89 5.51 -15.33 -3.56
CA GLY A 89 6.10 -16.58 -4.07
C GLY A 89 5.47 -17.81 -3.42
N PRO A 90 5.82 -19.03 -3.84
CA PRO A 90 5.45 -20.23 -3.08
C PRO A 90 5.93 -20.08 -1.63
N TYR A 91 4.98 -20.11 -0.70
CA TYR A 91 5.21 -19.78 0.71
C TYR A 91 5.41 -21.06 1.53
N HIS A 92 6.53 -21.14 2.26
CA HIS A 92 6.72 -22.04 3.40
C HIS A 92 6.83 -21.18 4.66
N GLN A 93 5.69 -20.91 5.30
CA GLN A 93 5.65 -20.16 6.57
C GLN A 93 5.54 -21.11 7.76
N SER A 94 6.30 -20.83 8.82
CA SER A 94 6.11 -21.45 10.13
C SER A 94 4.77 -21.01 10.75
N LEU A 95 4.25 -21.80 11.68
CA LEU A 95 2.99 -21.51 12.38
C LEU A 95 3.03 -20.16 13.14
N GLU A 96 4.18 -19.81 13.69
CA GLU A 96 4.41 -18.53 14.40
C GLU A 96 4.30 -17.32 13.47
N GLN A 97 4.80 -17.45 12.23
CA GLN A 97 4.67 -16.42 11.21
C GLN A 97 3.19 -16.22 10.82
N GLN A 98 2.43 -17.31 10.69
CA GLN A 98 1.00 -17.26 10.37
C GLN A 98 0.17 -16.56 11.46
N ILE A 99 0.49 -16.80 12.73
CA ILE A 99 -0.18 -16.13 13.88
C ILE A 99 0.13 -14.64 13.88
N THR A 100 1.40 -14.27 13.69
CA THR A 100 1.83 -12.87 13.65
C THR A 100 1.19 -12.12 12.47
N ASP A 101 1.15 -12.75 11.29
CA ASP A 101 0.52 -12.18 10.10
C ASP A 101 -1.00 -12.08 10.27
N SER A 102 -1.64 -13.03 10.97
CA SER A 102 -3.06 -12.97 11.29
C SER A 102 -3.42 -11.79 12.19
N LEU A 103 -2.57 -11.49 13.19
CA LEU A 103 -2.74 -10.32 14.06
C LEU A 103 -2.57 -9.01 13.28
N ARG A 104 -1.62 -8.94 12.35
CA ARG A 104 -1.42 -7.78 11.47
C ARG A 104 -2.60 -7.59 10.51
N ASP A 105 -3.09 -8.67 9.90
CA ASP A 105 -4.26 -8.64 9.01
C ASP A 105 -5.54 -8.23 9.76
N LEU A 106 -5.61 -8.40 11.08
CA LEU A 106 -6.73 -7.90 11.90
C LEU A 106 -6.75 -6.37 11.95
N TYR A 107 -5.61 -5.70 12.07
CA TYR A 107 -5.54 -4.23 12.08
C TYR A 107 -5.98 -3.65 10.74
N SER A 108 -5.48 -4.19 9.63
CA SER A 108 -5.90 -3.76 8.30
C SER A 108 -7.41 -3.99 8.09
N ARG A 109 -7.96 -5.13 8.54
CA ARG A 109 -9.40 -5.40 8.49
C ARG A 109 -10.23 -4.44 9.33
N LYS A 110 -9.78 -4.08 10.53
CA LYS A 110 -10.44 -3.06 11.36
C LYS A 110 -10.46 -1.69 10.67
N ALA A 111 -9.41 -1.36 9.92
CA ALA A 111 -9.35 -0.15 9.09
C ALA A 111 -10.15 -0.28 7.77
N GLY A 112 -10.85 -1.39 7.53
CA GLY A 112 -11.67 -1.64 6.35
C GLY A 112 -10.88 -2.09 5.11
N PHE A 113 -9.57 -2.33 5.23
CA PHE A 113 -8.75 -2.83 4.14
C PHE A 113 -8.94 -4.33 3.92
N GLU A 114 -9.19 -4.70 2.67
CA GLU A 114 -9.11 -6.09 2.21
C GLU A 114 -7.69 -6.36 1.70
N THR A 115 -7.12 -7.51 2.02
CA THR A 115 -5.81 -7.93 1.49
C THR A 115 -6.00 -9.12 0.55
N ILE A 116 -5.52 -9.00 -0.68
CA ILE A 116 -5.47 -10.11 -1.65
C ILE A 116 -4.03 -10.53 -1.92
N ARG A 117 -3.81 -11.82 -2.14
CA ARG A 117 -2.49 -12.39 -2.45
C ARG A 117 -2.43 -12.80 -3.92
N ILE A 118 -1.44 -12.31 -4.64
CA ILE A 118 -1.24 -12.56 -6.08
C ILE A 118 0.04 -13.36 -6.27
N PRO A 119 -0.05 -14.64 -6.69
CA PRO A 119 1.15 -15.44 -6.86
C PRO A 119 2.04 -14.92 -7.99
N ASN A 120 3.35 -15.05 -7.82
CA ASN A 120 4.35 -14.67 -8.83
C ASN A 120 4.07 -15.27 -10.22
N SER A 121 3.53 -16.48 -10.28
CA SER A 121 3.14 -17.13 -11.54
C SER A 121 2.05 -16.37 -12.29
N ARG A 122 1.07 -15.77 -11.60
CA ARG A 122 0.03 -14.92 -12.20
C ARG A 122 0.63 -13.63 -12.78
N VAL A 123 1.53 -12.97 -12.05
CA VAL A 123 2.23 -11.77 -12.52
C VAL A 123 3.14 -12.09 -13.72
N ARG A 124 3.76 -13.28 -13.72
CA ARG A 124 4.64 -13.74 -14.80
C ARG A 124 3.84 -14.06 -16.07
N ASN A 125 2.82 -14.90 -15.93
CA ASN A 125 2.18 -15.59 -17.06
C ASN A 125 0.87 -14.93 -17.52
N SER A 126 0.22 -14.13 -16.67
CA SER A 126 -1.15 -13.65 -16.90
C SER A 126 -1.38 -12.21 -16.40
N ILE A 127 -0.37 -11.34 -16.55
CA ILE A 127 -0.42 -9.97 -15.99
C ILE A 127 -1.65 -9.18 -16.42
N ALA A 128 -2.08 -9.28 -17.69
CA ALA A 128 -3.25 -8.57 -18.20
C ALA A 128 -4.55 -9.03 -17.51
N ASP A 129 -4.72 -10.34 -17.34
CA ASP A 129 -5.88 -10.91 -16.62
C ASP A 129 -5.87 -10.53 -15.15
N THR A 130 -4.70 -10.62 -14.50
CA THR A 130 -4.51 -10.22 -13.10
C THR A 130 -4.91 -8.76 -12.89
N VAL A 131 -4.43 -7.86 -13.75
CA VAL A 131 -4.77 -6.43 -13.67
C VAL A 131 -6.25 -6.18 -13.93
N ARG A 132 -6.87 -6.87 -14.91
CA ARG A 132 -8.32 -6.78 -15.15
C ARG A 132 -9.14 -7.17 -13.92
N GLN A 133 -8.77 -8.27 -13.26
CA GLN A 133 -9.47 -8.73 -12.06
C GLN A 133 -9.33 -7.74 -10.90
N ILE A 134 -8.12 -7.23 -10.66
CA ILE A 134 -7.86 -6.22 -9.64
C ILE A 134 -8.65 -4.94 -9.93
N LYS A 135 -8.70 -4.49 -11.20
CA LYS A 135 -9.46 -3.30 -11.60
C LYS A 135 -10.96 -3.46 -11.35
N SER A 136 -11.53 -4.61 -11.72
CA SER A 136 -12.95 -4.91 -11.44
C SER A 136 -13.25 -4.87 -9.94
N LEU A 137 -12.37 -5.45 -9.12
CA LEU A 137 -12.50 -5.39 -7.66
C LEU A 137 -12.40 -3.94 -7.13
N HIS A 138 -11.41 -3.18 -7.61
CA HIS A 138 -11.22 -1.77 -7.28
C HIS A 138 -12.47 -0.94 -7.58
N ASP A 139 -13.04 -1.05 -8.78
CA ASP A 139 -14.20 -0.28 -9.21
C ASP A 139 -15.45 -0.64 -8.38
N LYS A 140 -15.64 -1.92 -8.08
CA LYS A 140 -16.71 -2.40 -7.19
C LYS A 140 -16.58 -1.82 -5.78
N LYS A 141 -15.38 -1.85 -5.19
CA LYS A 141 -15.12 -1.32 -3.84
C LYS A 141 -15.31 0.20 -3.77
N ARG A 142 -14.80 0.95 -4.75
CA ARG A 142 -15.02 2.40 -4.83
C ARG A 142 -16.51 2.76 -4.94
N SER A 143 -17.25 2.03 -5.76
CA SER A 143 -18.70 2.26 -5.93
C SER A 143 -19.50 1.95 -4.65
N ALA A 144 -19.15 0.89 -3.92
CA ALA A 144 -19.75 0.60 -2.62
C ALA A 144 -19.45 1.69 -1.59
N ARG A 145 -18.21 2.18 -1.53
CA ARG A 145 -17.80 3.22 -0.59
C ARG A 145 -18.47 4.56 -0.86
N ASN A 146 -18.56 4.98 -2.12
CA ASN A 146 -19.22 6.22 -2.49
C ASN A 146 -20.71 6.22 -2.10
N ARG A 147 -21.40 5.08 -2.25
CA ARG A 147 -22.78 4.91 -1.79
C ARG A 147 -22.91 5.06 -0.27
N ASN A 148 -22.02 4.44 0.49
CA ASN A 148 -22.03 4.53 1.96
C ASN A 148 -21.73 5.94 2.45
N ASN A 149 -20.80 6.66 1.83
CA ASN A 149 -20.48 8.04 2.18
C ASN A 149 -21.66 8.98 1.86
N GLY A 150 -22.35 8.79 0.73
CA GLY A 150 -23.53 9.58 0.37
C GLY A 150 -24.73 9.36 1.31
N LEU A 151 -24.85 8.16 1.88
CA LEU A 151 -25.86 7.86 2.91
C LEU A 151 -25.55 8.51 4.27
N GLN A 152 -24.26 8.66 4.63
CA GLN A 152 -23.85 9.29 5.88
C GLN A 152 -23.94 10.83 5.85
N SER A 153 -23.95 11.47 4.68
CA SER A 153 -24.13 12.93 4.55
C SER A 153 -25.59 13.39 4.56
N LEU A 154 -26.55 12.47 4.73
CA LEU A 154 -28.00 12.72 4.73
C LEU A 154 -28.62 12.71 6.14
N PHE A 155 -27.79 12.58 7.18
CA PHE A 155 -28.15 12.66 8.59
C PHE A 155 -27.24 13.67 9.29
#